data_AF-A0A2W7I9Y9-F1
#
_entry.id   AF-A0A2W7I9Y9-F1
#
_cell.length_a   1.000
_cell.length_b   1.000
_cell.length_c   1.000
_cell.angle_alpha   90.00
_cell.angle_beta   90.00
_cell.angle_gamma   90.00
#
_symmetry.space_group_name_H-M   'P 1'
#
loop_
_entity.id
_entity.type
_entity.pdbx_description
1 polymer ?
#
loop_
_entity_poly.entity_id
_entity_poly.type
_entity_poly.pdbx_seq_one_letter_code
_entity_poly.pdbx_strand_id
1 'polypeptide(L)' 'MVDLTEQEQAAIRATMRPLGECLGEIGWQTRLIDLTEPQVLTLIEVAVGGFQEAMQATARQANAPHRPLTAADAPF' A
#
# COMPACT_ATOMS: atom_id res chain seq x y z
N MET A 1 -6.04 13.81 -14.64
CA MET A 1 -6.33 12.70 -13.71
C MET A 1 -5.39 11.58 -14.10
N VAL A 2 -4.64 10.99 -13.17
CA VAL A 2 -3.71 9.91 -13.49
C VAL A 2 -4.52 8.65 -13.77
N ASP A 3 -4.29 8.01 -14.92
CA ASP A 3 -4.88 6.71 -15.25
C ASP A 3 -4.13 5.63 -14.46
N LEU A 4 -4.65 5.34 -13.27
CA LEU A 4 -4.12 4.31 -12.39
C LEU A 4 -4.70 2.95 -12.74
N THR A 5 -3.88 1.92 -12.74
CA THR A 5 -4.32 0.53 -12.77
C THR A 5 -5.09 0.18 -11.48
N GLU A 6 -5.92 -0.86 -11.53
CA GLU A 6 -6.64 -1.39 -10.35
C GLU A 6 -5.67 -1.72 -9.20
N GLN A 7 -4.49 -2.22 -9.54
CA GLN A 7 -3.42 -2.57 -8.59
C GLN A 7 -2.85 -1.32 -7.92
N GLU A 8 -2.56 -0.27 -8.70
CA GLU A 8 -2.09 1.00 -8.17
C GLU A 8 -3.16 1.68 -7.31
N GLN A 9 -4.44 1.59 -7.69
CA GLN A 9 -5.52 2.13 -6.87
C GLN A 9 -5.68 1.38 -5.55
N ALA A 10 -5.56 0.04 -5.58
CA ALA A 10 -5.56 -0.77 -4.36
C ALA A 10 -4.35 -0.46 -3.46
N ALA A 11 -3.17 -0.28 -4.05
CA ALA A 11 -1.96 0.10 -3.34
C ALA A 11 -2.11 1.47 -2.67
N ILE A 12 -2.68 2.47 -3.35
CA ILE A 12 -3.00 3.78 -2.74
C ILE A 12 -3.98 3.62 -1.58
N ARG A 13 -5.02 2.79 -1.70
CA ARG A 13 -5.96 2.55 -0.59
C ARG A 13 -5.27 1.90 0.61
N ALA A 14 -4.28 1.04 0.37
CA ALA A 14 -3.51 0.40 1.44
C ALA A 14 -2.68 1.41 2.26
N THR A 15 -2.26 2.54 1.66
CA THR A 15 -1.49 3.57 2.37
C THR A 15 -2.32 4.39 3.35
N MET A 16 -3.66 4.36 3.26
CA MET A 16 -4.55 5.16 4.12
C MET A 16 -4.39 4.84 5.60
N ARG A 17 -4.12 3.58 5.96
CA ARG A 17 -3.88 3.18 7.35
C ARG A 17 -2.58 3.76 7.91
N PRO A 18 -1.40 3.51 7.33
CA PRO A 18 -0.16 4.05 7.85
C PRO A 18 -0.11 5.59 7.79
N LEU A 19 -0.75 6.22 6.79
CA LEU A 19 -0.95 7.68 6.79
C LEU A 19 -1.75 8.16 7.99
N GLY A 20 -2.84 7.46 8.36
CA GLY A 20 -3.63 7.79 9.54
C GLY A 20 -2.87 7.62 10.85
N GLU A 21 -2.02 6.60 10.95
CA GLU A 21 -1.14 6.40 12.10
C GLU A 21 -0.12 7.55 12.22
N CYS A 22 0.53 7.92 11.11
CA CYS A 22 1.46 9.05 11.04
C CYS A 22 0.79 10.38 11.40
N LEU A 23 -0.42 10.64 10.88
CA LEU A 23 -1.21 11.83 11.26
C LEU A 23 -1.63 11.80 12.73
N GLY A 24 -1.82 10.63 13.32
CA GLY A 24 -2.04 10.47 14.76
C GLY A 24 -0.84 10.90 15.60
N GLU A 25 0.37 10.59 15.16
CA GLU A 25 1.62 11.02 15.82
C GLU A 25 1.86 12.53 15.67
N ILE A 26 1.53 13.09 14.50
CA ILE A 26 1.60 14.54 14.24
C ILE A 26 0.51 15.31 15.02
N GLY A 27 -0.63 14.66 15.27
CA GLY A 27 -1.81 15.23 15.90
C GLY A 27 -2.87 15.65 14.87
N TRP A 28 -4.04 15.03 14.95
CA TRP A 28 -5.16 15.22 14.01
C TRP A 28 -5.71 16.64 13.91
N GLN A 29 -5.51 17.44 14.95
CA GLN A 29 -5.90 18.85 15.03
C GLN A 29 -4.96 19.79 14.25
N THR A 30 -3.77 19.32 13.88
CA THR A 30 -2.83 20.08 13.06
C THR A 30 -3.40 20.19 11.65
N ARG A 31 -3.63 21.41 11.16
CA ARG A 31 -4.09 21.60 9.79
C ARG A 31 -2.95 21.22 8.85
N LEU A 32 -3.27 20.60 7.72
CA LEU A 32 -2.26 20.21 6.71
C LEU A 32 -1.37 21.38 6.26
N ILE A 33 -1.91 22.59 6.23
CA ILE A 33 -1.18 23.81 5.86
C ILE A 33 -0.17 24.28 6.92
N ASP A 34 -0.29 23.79 8.16
CA ASP A 34 0.58 24.14 9.28
C ASP A 34 1.68 23.08 9.50
N LEU A 35 1.73 22.05 8.65
CA LEU A 35 2.77 21.02 8.73
C LEU A 35 4.14 21.62 8.41
N THR A 36 5.11 21.25 9.22
CA THR A 36 6.52 21.57 8.98
C THR A 36 7.09 20.71 7.85
N GLU A 37 8.17 21.17 7.22
CA GLU A 37 8.86 20.41 6.16
C GLU A 37 9.22 18.96 6.59
N PRO A 38 9.77 18.70 7.79
CA PRO A 38 10.01 17.34 8.24
C PRO A 38 8.73 16.49 8.34
N GLN A 39 7.63 17.06 8.81
CA GLN A 39 6.36 16.34 8.93
C GLN A 39 5.76 16.00 7.56
N VAL A 40 5.87 16.91 6.60
CA VAL A 40 5.46 16.65 5.22
C VAL A 40 6.32 15.56 4.60
N LEU A 41 7.64 15.60 4.82
CA LEU A 41 8.55 14.56 4.33
C LEU A 41 8.17 13.19 4.90
N THR A 42 7.93 13.10 6.21
CA THR A 42 7.50 11.85 6.86
C THR A 42 6.20 11.32 6.26
N LEU A 43 5.20 12.18 6.01
CA LEU A 43 3.94 11.75 5.37
C LEU A 43 4.18 11.18 3.97
N ILE A 44 5.08 11.79 3.19
CA ILE A 44 5.43 11.30 1.85
C ILE A 44 6.14 9.95 1.94
N GLU A 45 7.11 9.81 2.83
CA GLU A 45 7.86 8.56 3.02
C GLU A 45 6.93 7.40 3.43
N VAL A 46 6.01 7.67 4.36
CA VAL A 46 5.00 6.69 4.80
C VAL A 46 4.07 6.29 3.65
N ALA A 47 3.61 7.28 2.86
CA ALA A 47 2.74 7.02 1.73
C ALA A 47 3.45 6.20 0.63
N VAL A 48 4.67 6.59 0.25
CA VAL A 48 5.46 5.90 -0.78
C VAL A 48 5.86 4.50 -0.31
N GLY A 49 6.30 4.36 0.95
CA GLY A 49 6.66 3.07 1.53
C GLY A 49 5.48 2.10 1.54
N GLY A 50 4.31 2.54 2.01
CA GLY A 50 3.09 1.71 2.01
C GLY A 50 2.64 1.33 0.60
N PHE A 51 2.75 2.23 -0.37
CA PHE A 51 2.43 1.94 -1.77
C PHE A 51 3.38 0.89 -2.35
N GLN A 52 4.68 1.05 -2.15
CA GLN A 52 5.69 0.11 -2.62
C GLN A 52 5.52 -1.27 -2.00
N GLU A 53 5.21 -1.34 -0.70
CA GLU A 53 4.93 -2.60 -0.01
C GLU A 53 3.70 -3.31 -0.59
N ALA A 54 2.60 -2.58 -0.81
CA ALA A 54 1.39 -3.13 -1.41
C ALA A 54 1.62 -3.65 -2.85
N MET A 55 2.40 -2.91 -3.65
CA MET A 55 2.79 -3.34 -4.99
C MET A 55 3.67 -4.59 -4.97
N GLN A 56 4.64 -4.67 -4.04
CA GLN A 56 5.46 -5.86 -3.86
C GLN A 56 4.64 -7.08 -3.41
N ALA A 57 3.68 -6.89 -2.49
CA ALA A 57 2.77 -7.95 -2.07
C ALA A 57 1.94 -8.48 -3.25
N THR A 58 1.41 -7.59 -4.08
CA THR A 58 0.68 -7.93 -5.31
C THR A 58 1.56 -8.72 -6.29
N ALA A 59 2.79 -8.26 -6.52
CA ALA A 59 3.74 -8.95 -7.39
C ALA A 59 4.11 -10.35 -6.86
N ARG A 60 4.27 -10.52 -5.54
CA ARG A 60 4.52 -11.81 -4.90
C ARG A 60 3.33 -12.76 -5.05
N GLN A 61 2.09 -12.26 -4.95
CA GLN A 61 0.88 -13.05 -5.19
C GLN A 61 0.75 -13.48 -6.64
N ALA A 62 1.07 -12.60 -7.59
CA ALA A 62 1.08 -12.92 -9.02
C ALA A 62 2.13 -13.99 -9.38
N ASN A 63 3.28 -13.99 -8.69
CA ASN A 63 4.37 -14.95 -8.87
C ASN A 63 4.30 -16.14 -7.90
N ALA A 64 3.24 -16.28 -7.12
CA ALA A 64 3.09 -17.42 -6.22
C ALA A 64 3.05 -18.71 -7.06
N PRO A 65 3.87 -19.72 -6.76
CA PRO A 65 3.91 -20.93 -7.56
C PRO A 65 2.52 -21.57 -7.55
N HIS A 66 1.95 -21.78 -8.74
CA HIS A 66 0.78 -22.62 -8.89
C HIS A 66 1.10 -23.96 -8.24
N ARG A 67 0.33 -24.32 -7.19
CA ARG A 67 0.44 -25.64 -6.56
C ARG A 67 0.33 -26.67 -7.68
N PRO A 68 1.32 -27.56 -7.85
CA PRO A 68 1.27 -28.54 -8.92
C PRO A 68 0.00 -29.37 -8.76
N LEU A 69 -0.77 -29.51 -9.83
CA LEU A 69 -1.89 -30.45 -9.91
C LEU A 69 -1.35 -31.83 -9.54
N THR A 70 -1.81 -32.36 -8.42
CA THR A 70 -1.38 -33.68 -7.94
C THR A 70 -2.31 -34.74 -8.51
N ALA A 71 -1.88 -36.01 -8.49
CA ALA A 71 -2.74 -37.13 -8.91
C ALA A 71 -4.06 -37.22 -8.10
N ALA A 72 -4.16 -36.56 -6.95
CA ALA A 72 -5.39 -36.45 -6.16
C ALA A 72 -6.40 -35.43 -6.73
N ASP A 73 -5.98 -34.54 -7.63
CA ASP A 73 -6.81 -33.49 -8.25
C ASP A 73 -7.38 -33.91 -9.61
N ALA A 74 -7.00 -35.09 -10.14
CA ALA A 74 -7.53 -35.61 -11.39
C ALA A 74 -8.95 -36.19 -11.18
N PRO A 75 -9.98 -35.72 -11.91
CA PRO A 75 -11.25 -36.41 -11.93
C PRO A 75 -11.04 -37.73 -12.68
N PHE A 76 -11.38 -38.85 -12.03
CA PHE A 76 -11.37 -40.18 -12.64
C PHE A 76 -12.16 -40.21 -13.95
#